data_AF-A0A828TY54-F1
#
_entry.id   AF-A0A828TY54-F1
#
_cell.length_a   1.000
_cell.length_b   1.000
_cell.length_c   1.000
_cell.angle_alpha   90.00
_cell.angle_beta   90.00
_cell.angle_gamma   90.00
#
_symmetry.space_group_name_H-M   'P 1'
#
loop_
_entity.id
_entity.type
_entity.pdbx_description
1 polymer ?
#
loop_
_entity_poly.entity_id
_entity_poly.type
_entity_poly.pdbx_seq_one_letter_code
_entity_poly.pdbx_strand_id
1 'polypeptide(L)'
;MATHFARGILTEGHLISVRLPSQCHQEARNIPPHRQSRFLASRGLLAELMFMLYGIGELPEIVTLPKGKPVFSDKNLPSFSISYAGNMVGVALTTEGECGLDMELQRAKTNR
;
A
#
# COMPACT_ATOMS: atom_id res chain seq x y z
N MET A 1 -14.69 15.17 -5.09
CA MET A 1 -14.29 13.94 -4.36
C MET A 1 -14.07 12.76 -5.30
N ALA A 2 -12.82 12.30 -5.41
CA ALA A 2 -12.49 11.08 -6.14
C ALA A 2 -11.65 10.16 -5.25
N THR A 3 -12.04 8.88 -5.19
CA THR A 3 -11.24 7.83 -4.56
C THR A 3 -10.68 6.93 -5.65
N HIS A 4 -9.36 6.81 -5.69
CA HIS A 4 -8.63 5.99 -6.63
C HIS A 4 -8.25 4.68 -5.96
N PHE A 5 -8.28 3.60 -6.73
CA PHE A 5 -7.93 2.27 -6.28
C PHE A 5 -6.94 1.62 -7.23
N ALA A 6 -5.90 1.01 -6.68
CA ALA A 6 -4.96 0.18 -7.40
C ALA A 6 -4.77 -1.15 -6.66
N ARG A 7 -4.54 -2.22 -7.41
CA ARG A 7 -4.20 -3.53 -6.85
C ARG A 7 -3.02 -4.17 -7.57
N GLY A 8 -2.24 -4.95 -6.84
CA GLY A 8 -1.14 -5.75 -7.34
C GLY A 8 -1.22 -7.19 -6.85
N ILE A 9 -0.55 -8.10 -7.56
CA ILE A 9 -0.38 -9.49 -7.15
C ILE A 9 1.05 -9.64 -6.62
N LEU A 10 1.18 -10.24 -5.43
CA LEU A 10 2.44 -10.60 -4.81
C LEU A 10 2.94 -11.89 -5.44
N THR A 11 3.77 -11.76 -6.46
CA THR A 11 4.55 -12.86 -7.04
C THR A 11 6.01 -12.72 -6.64
N GLU A 12 6.67 -13.86 -6.39
CA GLU A 12 8.12 -13.88 -6.19
C GLU A 12 8.83 -13.29 -7.41
N GLY A 13 9.85 -12.46 -7.17
CA GLY A 13 10.61 -11.81 -8.24
C GLY A 13 9.93 -10.60 -8.91
N HIS A 14 8.78 -10.13 -8.41
CA HIS A 14 8.19 -8.89 -8.91
C HIS A 14 9.11 -7.69 -8.63
N LEU A 15 9.29 -6.83 -9.64
CA LEU A 15 10.13 -5.65 -9.53
C LEU A 15 9.56 -4.70 -8.47
N ILE A 16 10.45 -4.22 -7.59
CA ILE A 16 10.11 -3.18 -6.63
C ILE A 16 10.12 -1.84 -7.36
N SER A 17 9.12 -1.00 -7.09
CA SER A 17 9.03 0.35 -7.65
C SER A 17 10.35 1.11 -7.47
N VAL A 18 10.84 1.72 -8.55
CA VAL A 18 12.03 2.61 -8.51
C VAL A 18 11.80 3.87 -7.69
N ARG A 19 10.54 4.15 -7.34
CA ARG A 19 10.10 5.29 -6.53
C ARG A 19 10.05 4.96 -5.05
N LEU A 20 10.47 3.75 -4.68
CA LEU A 20 10.49 3.33 -3.30
C LEU A 20 11.77 3.85 -2.62
N PRO A 21 11.65 4.63 -1.52
CA PRO A 21 12.81 5.10 -0.78
C PRO A 21 13.64 3.95 -0.24
N SER A 22 14.95 4.15 -0.16
CA SER A 22 15.86 3.20 0.50
C SER A 22 15.46 2.91 1.95
N GLN A 23 14.83 3.87 2.64
CA GLN A 23 14.30 3.70 4.00
C GLN A 23 13.25 2.59 4.08
N CYS A 24 12.36 2.44 3.08
CA CYS A 24 11.41 1.33 3.06
C CYS A 24 12.12 -0.03 2.99
N HIS A 25 13.24 -0.13 2.26
CA HIS A 25 14.04 -1.35 2.25
C HIS A 25 14.71 -1.64 3.60
N GLN A 26 15.14 -0.59 4.31
CA GLN A 26 15.72 -0.73 5.64
C GLN A 26 14.65 -1.15 6.67
N GLU A 27 13.49 -0.53 6.64
CA GLU A 27 12.33 -0.90 7.48
C GLU A 27 11.90 -2.34 7.23
N ALA A 28 11.85 -2.76 5.96
CA ALA A 28 11.49 -4.13 5.60
C ALA A 28 12.42 -5.17 6.24
N ARG A 29 13.73 -4.89 6.39
CA ARG A 29 14.67 -5.81 7.04
C ARG A 29 14.35 -6.05 8.52
N ASN A 30 13.69 -5.10 9.18
CA ASN A 30 13.30 -5.18 10.58
C ASN A 30 11.92 -5.84 10.78
N ILE A 31 11.22 -6.19 9.69
CA ILE A 31 9.92 -6.85 9.71
C ILE A 31 10.12 -8.37 9.57
N PRO A 32 9.26 -9.22 10.20
CA PRO A 32 9.34 -10.67 10.01
C PRO A 32 9.35 -11.08 8.51
N PRO A 33 10.20 -12.04 8.08
CA PRO A 33 10.40 -12.39 6.67
C PRO A 33 9.12 -12.57 5.85
N HIS A 34 8.13 -13.28 6.41
CA HIS A 34 6.84 -13.55 5.77
C HIS A 34 5.98 -12.29 5.51
N ARG A 35 6.31 -11.14 6.11
CA ARG A 35 5.62 -9.85 5.93
C ARG A 35 6.41 -8.85 5.09
N GLN A 36 7.70 -9.08 4.86
CA GLN A 36 8.57 -8.13 4.15
C GLN A 36 8.09 -7.88 2.72
N SER A 37 7.75 -8.94 1.99
CA SER A 37 7.26 -8.83 0.61
C SER A 37 5.95 -8.04 0.53
N ARG A 38 5.03 -8.26 1.49
CA ARG A 38 3.77 -7.50 1.58
C ARG A 38 4.02 -6.03 1.86
N PHE A 39 4.91 -5.74 2.81
CA PHE A 39 5.29 -4.38 3.15
C PHE A 39 5.87 -3.65 1.93
N LEU A 40 6.89 -4.20 1.28
CA LEU A 40 7.53 -3.57 0.11
C LEU A 40 6.56 -3.41 -1.07
N ALA A 41 5.73 -4.41 -1.35
CA ALA A 41 4.78 -4.34 -2.45
C ALA A 41 3.67 -3.31 -2.21
N SER A 42 3.15 -3.20 -0.98
CA SER A 42 2.15 -2.17 -0.67
C SER A 42 2.72 -0.76 -0.77
N ARG A 43 3.96 -0.55 -0.31
CA ARG A 43 4.66 0.73 -0.43
C ARG A 43 4.96 1.07 -1.89
N GLY A 44 5.44 0.10 -2.67
CA GLY A 44 5.69 0.28 -4.09
C GLY A 44 4.42 0.61 -4.87
N LEU A 45 3.31 -0.08 -4.61
CA LEU A 45 2.03 0.19 -5.25
C LEU A 45 1.51 1.60 -4.90
N LEU A 46 1.64 2.00 -3.64
CA LEU A 46 1.30 3.36 -3.21
C LEU A 46 2.22 4.40 -3.87
N ALA A 47 3.51 4.11 -4.03
CA ALA A 47 4.48 5.00 -4.67
C ALA A 47 4.13 5.26 -6.14
N GLU A 48 3.79 4.20 -6.88
CA GLU A 48 3.33 4.33 -8.27
C GLU A 48 2.00 5.10 -8.35
N LEU A 49 1.07 4.87 -7.42
CA LEU A 49 -0.19 5.60 -7.39
C LEU A 49 0.01 7.10 -7.10
N MET A 50 0.91 7.44 -6.16
CA MET A 50 1.29 8.82 -5.87
C MET A 50 1.94 9.49 -7.09
N PHE A 51 2.81 8.78 -7.79
CA PHE A 51 3.42 9.29 -9.02
C PHE A 51 2.38 9.52 -10.12
N MET A 52 1.50 8.56 -10.37
CA MET A 52 0.50 8.65 -11.43
C MET A 52 -0.51 9.79 -11.19
N LEU A 53 -0.89 10.04 -9.94
CA LEU A 53 -1.93 11.03 -9.62
C LEU A 53 -1.37 12.42 -9.29
N TYR A 54 -0.18 12.50 -8.70
CA TYR A 54 0.39 13.75 -8.17
C TYR A 54 1.78 14.07 -8.73
N GLY A 55 2.36 13.23 -9.58
CA GLY A 55 3.70 13.44 -10.15
C GLY A 55 4.85 13.30 -9.14
N ILE A 56 4.59 12.76 -7.95
CA ILE A 56 5.59 12.65 -6.88
C ILE A 56 6.56 11.50 -7.21
N GLY A 57 7.84 11.84 -7.39
CA GLY A 57 8.88 10.93 -7.90
C GLY A 57 9.35 9.85 -6.92
N GLU A 58 9.10 10.02 -5.62
CA GLU A 58 9.49 9.12 -4.54
C GLU A 58 8.38 9.03 -3.49
N LEU A 59 8.14 7.86 -2.91
CA LEU A 59 7.08 7.67 -1.92
C LEU A 59 7.27 8.63 -0.73
N PRO A 60 6.28 9.48 -0.39
CA PRO A 60 6.38 10.35 0.77
C PRO A 60 6.51 9.56 2.07
N GLU A 61 7.10 10.20 3.09
CA GLU A 61 7.28 9.60 4.41
C GLU A 61 5.94 9.18 5.03
N ILE A 62 5.91 7.96 5.59
CA ILE A 62 4.72 7.39 6.23
C ILE A 62 5.00 7.13 7.70
N VAL A 63 4.14 7.68 8.55
CA VAL A 63 4.15 7.47 10.00
C VAL A 63 2.98 6.58 10.41
N THR A 64 3.14 5.87 11.52
CA THR A 64 2.08 5.03 12.09
C THR A 64 1.46 5.74 13.28
N LEU A 65 0.16 6.01 13.23
CA LEU A 65 -0.58 6.61 14.33
C LEU A 65 -0.72 5.63 15.51
N PRO A 66 -1.04 6.09 16.74
CA PRO A 66 -1.16 5.22 17.93
C PRO A 66 -2.11 4.02 17.79
N LYS A 67 -3.07 4.08 16.85
CA LYS A 67 -4.00 2.97 16.53
C LYS A 67 -3.49 2.03 15.42
N GLY A 68 -2.24 2.15 15.01
CA GLY A 68 -1.64 1.32 13.96
C GLY A 68 -1.97 1.76 12.53
N LYS A 69 -2.74 2.84 12.34
CA LYS A 69 -3.11 3.36 11.01
C LYS A 69 -1.90 4.07 10.37
N PRO A 70 -1.38 3.60 9.21
CA PRO A 70 -0.36 4.34 8.49
C PRO A 70 -0.96 5.56 7.81
N VAL A 71 -0.27 6.70 7.88
CA VAL A 71 -0.63 7.96 7.22
C VAL A 71 0.63 8.65 6.70
N PHE A 72 0.49 9.54 5.72
CA PHE A 72 1.61 10.38 5.33
C PHE A 72 1.97 11.35 6.46
N SER A 73 3.27 11.61 6.61
CA SER A 73 3.84 12.58 7.54
C SER A 73 3.32 14.00 7.24
N ASP A 74 3.30 14.37 5.95
CA ASP A 74 2.70 15.61 5.46
C ASP A 74 1.17 15.50 5.43
N LYS A 75 0.51 16.39 6.20
CA LYS A 75 -0.95 16.46 6.33
C LYS A 75 -1.67 17.03 5.11
N ASN A 76 -0.93 17.64 4.18
CA ASN A 76 -1.49 18.15 2.92
C ASN A 76 -1.60 17.05 1.86
N LEU A 77 -0.99 15.89 2.10
CA LEU A 77 -1.09 14.74 1.22
C LEU A 77 -2.43 13.99 1.41
N PRO A 78 -2.90 13.31 0.35
CA PRO A 78 -4.17 12.59 0.39
C PRO A 78 -4.19 11.47 1.43
N SER A 79 -5.38 11.16 1.95
CA SER A 79 -5.56 9.98 2.79
C SER A 79 -5.47 8.71 1.94
N PHE A 80 -4.88 7.66 2.51
CA PHE A 80 -4.78 6.35 1.87
C PHE A 80 -5.17 5.21 2.81
N SER A 81 -5.47 4.06 2.23
CA SER A 81 -5.71 2.81 2.94
C SER A 81 -5.09 1.64 2.19
N ILE A 82 -4.58 0.65 2.92
CA ILE A 82 -3.92 -0.55 2.36
C ILE A 82 -4.67 -1.76 2.85
N SER A 83 -4.97 -2.70 1.95
CA SER A 83 -5.57 -3.99 2.29
C SER A 83 -4.88 -5.14 1.56
N TYR A 84 -5.05 -6.35 2.11
CA TYR A 84 -4.45 -7.57 1.59
C TYR A 84 -5.49 -8.69 1.57
N ALA A 85 -5.55 -9.43 0.46
CA ALA A 85 -6.42 -10.59 0.33
C ALA A 85 -5.66 -11.73 -0.38
N GLY A 86 -5.29 -12.77 0.37
CA GLY A 86 -4.39 -13.83 -0.09
C GLY A 86 -3.04 -13.29 -0.53
N ASN A 87 -2.73 -13.41 -1.82
CA ASN A 87 -1.52 -12.85 -2.44
C ASN A 87 -1.79 -11.51 -3.15
N MET A 88 -2.96 -10.89 -2.99
CA MET A 88 -3.22 -9.56 -3.52
C MET A 88 -2.93 -8.48 -2.48
N VAL A 89 -2.46 -7.33 -2.97
CA VAL A 89 -2.38 -6.07 -2.24
C VAL A 89 -3.25 -5.05 -2.95
N GLY A 90 -3.98 -4.24 -2.19
CA GLY A 90 -4.74 -3.11 -2.70
C GLY A 90 -4.40 -1.84 -1.94
N VAL A 91 -4.46 -0.71 -2.65
CA VAL A 91 -4.29 0.63 -2.13
C VAL A 91 -5.48 1.46 -2.60
N ALA A 92 -6.11 2.15 -1.66
CA ALA A 92 -7.07 3.22 -1.96
C ALA A 92 -6.46 4.56 -1.56
N LEU A 93 -6.80 5.61 -2.31
CA LEU A 93 -6.34 6.97 -2.08
C LEU A 93 -7.45 7.96 -2.41
N THR A 94 -7.79 8.86 -1.49
CA THR A 94 -8.85 9.85 -1.68
C THR A 94 -8.31 11.28 -1.70
N THR A 95 -8.85 12.09 -2.62
CA THR A 95 -8.48 13.52 -2.73
C THR A 95 -9.03 14.36 -1.59
N GLU A 96 -10.08 13.89 -0.92
CA GLU A 96 -10.78 14.61 0.16
C GLU A 96 -11.23 13.63 1.25
N GLY A 97 -11.12 14.04 2.50
CA GLY A 97 -11.54 13.24 3.66
C GLY A 97 -10.64 12.02 3.94
N GLU A 98 -11.23 11.00 4.58
CA GLU A 98 -10.57 9.72 4.84
C GLU A 98 -11.13 8.61 3.94
N CYS A 99 -10.30 7.61 3.64
CA CYS A 99 -10.75 6.38 2.99
C CYS A 99 -10.38 5.13 3.80
N GLY A 100 -11.21 4.10 3.68
CA GLY A 100 -10.93 2.74 4.14
C GLY A 100 -11.04 1.78 2.97
N LEU A 101 -10.11 0.83 2.90
CA LEU A 101 -10.14 -0.26 1.93
C LEU A 101 -10.19 -1.58 2.70
N ASP A 102 -11.14 -2.43 2.33
CA ASP A 102 -11.20 -3.80 2.80
C ASP A 102 -11.29 -4.75 1.60
N MET A 103 -10.59 -5.88 1.69
CA MET A 103 -10.48 -6.84 0.61
C MET A 103 -10.61 -8.26 1.16
N GLU A 104 -11.52 -9.02 0.59
CA GLU A 104 -11.77 -10.41 0.99
C GLU A 104 -11.71 -11.34 -0.21
N LEU A 105 -11.14 -12.53 0.00
CA LEU A 105 -11.23 -13.61 -0.97
C LEU A 105 -12.50 -14.42 -0.72
N GLN A 106 -13.42 -14.42 -1.68
CA GLN A 106 -14.54 -15.35 -1.65
C GLN A 106 -14.01 -16.77 -1.83
N ARG A 107 -14.18 -17.61 -0.79
CA ARG A 107 -13.94 -19.04 -0.90
C ARG A 107 -15.14 -19.66 -1.61
N ALA A 108 -14.90 -20.39 -2.70
CA ALA A 108 -15.94 -21.20 -3.31
C ALA A 108 -16.45 -22.19 -2.26
N LYS A 109 -17.72 -22.06 -1.86
CA LYS A 109 -18.38 -23.09 -1.07
C LYS A 109 -18.68 -24.23 -2.03
N THR A 110 -17.87 -25.28 -1.99
CA THR A 110 -18.24 -26.55 -2.62
C THR A 110 -19.44 -27.08 -1.85
N ASN A 111 -20.66 -26.85 -2.33
CA ASN A 111 -21.83 -27.62 -1.90
C ASN A 111 -21.59 -29.06 -2.34
N ARG A 112 -21.14 -29.91 -1.42
CA ARG A 112 -21.26 -31.37 -1.53
C ARG A 112 -22.55 -31.80 -0.86
#